data_AF-B7QAU8-F1
#
_entry.id   AF-B7QAU8-F1
#
_cell.length_a   1.000
_cell.length_b   1.000
_cell.length_c   1.000
_cell.angle_alpha   90.00
_cell.angle_beta   90.00
_cell.angle_gamma   90.00
#
_symmetry.space_group_name_H-M   'P 1'
#
loop_
_entity.id
_entity.type
_entity.pdbx_description
1 polymer ?
#
loop_
_entity_poly.entity_id
_entity_poly.type
_entity_poly.pdbx_seq_one_letter_code
_entity_poly.pdbx_strand_id
1 'polypeptide(L)'
;MAAMALPSRDICFKHRSRTRTTNWGDVETLQLIELWQSFRYELQQTKKRRPIFEQMSRMMHGFGFRRDANEIQGRITNLAYLYR
;
A
#
# COMPACT_ATOMS: atom_id res chain seq x y z
N MET A 1 -10.60 25.44 -37.23
CA MET A 1 -10.66 23.97 -36.97
C MET A 1 -9.90 23.70 -35.69
N ALA A 2 -10.60 23.59 -34.56
CA ALA A 2 -10.01 23.58 -33.22
C ALA A 2 -10.03 22.18 -32.60
N ALA A 3 -8.81 21.72 -32.27
CA ALA A 3 -8.38 20.80 -31.21
C ALA A 3 -9.40 19.92 -30.44
N MET A 4 -9.19 18.60 -30.60
CA MET A 4 -9.05 17.54 -29.58
C MET A 4 -9.72 17.68 -28.20
N ALA A 5 -10.55 16.68 -27.85
CA ALA A 5 -10.69 16.18 -26.49
C ALA A 5 -11.22 14.73 -26.52
N LEU A 6 -10.32 13.76 -26.35
CA LEU A 6 -10.72 12.42 -25.90
C LEU A 6 -11.26 12.59 -24.46
N PRO A 7 -12.44 12.05 -24.11
CA PRO A 7 -12.83 11.99 -22.71
C PRO A 7 -11.92 10.96 -22.04
N SER A 8 -10.86 11.48 -21.42
CA SER A 8 -10.06 10.81 -20.42
C SER A 8 -11.03 10.16 -19.43
N ARG A 9 -11.07 8.83 -19.43
CA ARG A 9 -11.76 8.04 -18.40
C ARG A 9 -10.91 8.15 -17.13
N ASP A 10 -10.90 9.34 -16.55
CA ASP A 10 -10.51 9.55 -15.18
C ASP A 10 -11.61 8.92 -14.33
N ILE A 11 -11.44 7.63 -14.02
CA ILE A 11 -12.09 7.05 -12.87
C ILE A 11 -11.44 7.69 -11.65
N CYS A 12 -11.86 8.92 -11.35
CA CYS A 12 -11.62 9.56 -10.07
C CYS A 12 -12.48 8.81 -9.05
N PHE A 13 -11.94 7.70 -8.53
CA PHE A 13 -12.48 7.06 -7.33
C PHE A 13 -12.27 8.03 -6.18
N LYS A 14 -13.34 8.79 -5.88
CA LYS A 14 -13.45 9.67 -4.73
C LYS A 14 -13.08 8.88 -3.47
N HIS A 15 -11.95 9.21 -2.84
CA HIS A 15 -11.77 8.88 -1.44
C HIS A 15 -12.09 10.10 -0.58
N ARG A 16 -13.33 10.03 -0.08
CA ARG A 16 -13.96 10.88 0.90
C ARG A 16 -13.26 10.71 2.26
N SER A 17 -12.98 11.86 2.87
CA SER A 17 -12.93 12.14 4.32
C SER A 17 -11.94 11.39 5.22
N ARG A 18 -10.95 12.18 5.66
CA ARG A 18 -10.29 12.25 6.97
C ARG A 18 -11.11 11.63 8.13
N THR A 19 -10.88 10.37 8.45
CA THR A 19 -11.10 9.76 9.77
C THR A 19 -9.84 8.98 10.16
N ARG A 20 -9.49 8.98 11.46
CA ARG A 20 -8.25 8.38 12.02
C ARG A 20 -8.23 6.85 12.00
N THR A 21 -8.99 6.24 11.11
CA THR A 21 -8.97 4.81 10.80
C THR A 21 -8.61 4.71 9.34
N THR A 22 -7.34 4.41 9.09
CA THR A 22 -6.83 4.14 7.75
C THR A 22 -7.65 3.00 7.13
N ASN A 23 -8.63 3.37 6.31
CA ASN A 23 -9.42 2.43 5.52
C ASN A 23 -8.50 1.91 4.42
N TRP A 24 -7.81 0.81 4.71
CA TRP A 24 -7.07 0.06 3.71
C TRP A 24 -8.06 -0.46 2.67
N GLY A 25 -7.91 -0.02 1.41
CA GLY A 25 -8.73 -0.55 0.33
C GLY A 25 -8.40 -2.02 0.04
N ASP A 26 -9.31 -2.75 -0.60
CA ASP A 26 -9.06 -4.15 -0.98
C ASP A 26 -7.89 -4.25 -1.96
N VAL A 27 -7.86 -3.39 -2.97
CA VAL A 27 -6.75 -3.31 -3.95
C VAL A 27 -5.43 -2.96 -3.26
N GLU A 28 -5.46 -2.01 -2.33
CA GLU A 28 -4.29 -1.60 -1.55
C GLU A 28 -3.78 -2.74 -0.66
N THR A 29 -4.71 -3.47 -0.02
CA THR A 29 -4.39 -4.62 0.83
C THR A 29 -3.83 -5.78 0.01
N LEU A 30 -4.38 -6.06 -1.17
CA LEU A 30 -3.86 -7.09 -2.08
C LEU A 30 -2.43 -6.77 -2.54
N GLN A 31 -2.19 -5.54 -2.97
CA GLN A 31 -0.85 -5.06 -3.34
C GLN A 31 0.13 -5.17 -2.16
N LEU A 32 -0.31 -4.79 -0.95
CA LEU A 32 0.52 -4.93 0.23
C LEU A 32 0.84 -6.40 0.55
N ILE A 33 -0.12 -7.31 0.42
CA ILE A 33 0.07 -8.74 0.66
C ILE A 33 1.06 -9.32 -0.35
N GLU A 34 0.94 -8.98 -1.63
CA GLU A 34 1.85 -9.42 -2.68
C GLU A 34 3.29 -8.99 -2.39
N LEU A 35 3.49 -7.70 -2.10
CA LEU A 35 4.79 -7.18 -1.66
C LEU A 35 5.30 -7.90 -0.41
N TRP A 36 4.44 -8.04 0.61
CA TRP A 36 4.81 -8.70 1.85
C TRP A 36 5.27 -10.13 1.64
N GLN A 37 4.66 -10.87 0.70
CA GLN A 37 5.11 -12.21 0.35
C GLN A 37 6.52 -12.22 -0.27
N SER A 38 6.83 -11.28 -1.17
CA SER A 38 8.16 -11.16 -1.76
C SER A 38 9.24 -10.83 -0.71
N PHE A 39 8.91 -9.96 0.24
CA PHE A 39 9.81 -9.58 1.34
C PHE A 39 9.78 -10.54 2.53
N ARG A 40 8.92 -11.57 2.52
CA ARG A 40 8.75 -12.48 3.67
C ARG A 40 10.05 -13.20 4.02
N TYR A 41 10.79 -13.64 3.01
CA TYR A 41 12.10 -14.28 3.18
C TYR A 41 13.13 -13.30 3.75
N GLU A 42 13.17 -12.07 3.22
CA GLU A 42 14.10 -11.03 3.65
C GLU A 42 13.81 -10.56 5.09
N LEU A 43 12.53 -10.48 5.47
CA LEU A 43 12.06 -10.22 6.84
C LEU A 43 12.42 -11.33 7.84
N GLN A 44 12.56 -12.57 7.36
CA GLN A 44 13.00 -13.71 8.17
C GLN A 44 14.53 -13.75 8.34
N GLN A 45 15.28 -13.42 7.29
CA GLN A 45 16.74 -13.44 7.33
C GLN A 45 17.35 -12.23 8.03
N THR A 46 16.71 -11.06 7.94
CA THR A 46 17.29 -9.83 8.48
C THR A 46 16.86 -9.58 9.93
N LYS A 47 17.83 -9.22 10.79
CA LYS A 47 17.54 -8.73 12.15
C LYS A 47 17.01 -7.28 12.14
N LYS A 48 17.31 -6.50 11.10
CA LYS A 48 16.88 -5.10 10.96
C LYS A 48 15.71 -4.98 9.99
N ARG A 49 14.48 -5.13 10.48
CA ARG A 49 13.26 -5.11 9.65
C ARG A 49 12.82 -3.70 9.21
N ARG A 50 13.29 -2.65 9.89
CA ARG A 50 12.97 -1.25 9.60
C ARG A 50 13.23 -0.81 8.14
N PRO A 51 14.42 -1.07 7.54
CA PRO A 51 14.67 -0.73 6.14
C PRO A 51 13.74 -1.44 5.15
N ILE A 52 13.28 -2.66 5.47
CA ILE A 52 12.34 -3.40 4.62
C ILE A 52 10.98 -2.70 4.60
N PHE A 53 10.48 -2.26 5.76
CA PHE A 53 9.22 -1.52 5.80
C PHE A 53 9.31 -0.15 5.10
N GLU A 54 10.46 0.52 5.17
CA GLU A 54 10.73 1.74 4.40
C GLU A 54 10.74 1.46 2.88
N GLN A 55 11.27 0.31 2.46
CA GLN A 55 11.25 -0.11 1.07
C GLN A 55 9.83 -0.44 0.59
N MET A 56 9.05 -1.14 1.41
CA MET A 56 7.63 -1.39 1.13
C MET A 56 6.84 -0.08 1.01
N SER A 57 7.11 0.91 1.88
CA SER A 57 6.51 2.24 1.80
C SER A 57 6.84 2.94 0.48
N ARG A 58 8.11 2.91 0.04
CA ARG A 58 8.49 3.45 -1.28
C ARG A 58 7.77 2.75 -2.43
N MET A 59 7.61 1.43 -2.37
CA MET A 59 6.89 0.67 -3.38
C MET A 59 5.39 1.03 -3.40
N MET A 60 4.74 1.09 -2.23
CA MET A 60 3.35 1.54 -2.09
C MET A 60 3.15 2.94 -2.68
N HIS A 61 4.10 3.86 -2.45
CA HIS A 61 4.08 5.20 -3.07
C HIS A 61 4.16 5.15 -4.60
N GLY A 62 4.95 4.22 -5.16
CA GLY A 62 5.03 3.98 -6.60
C GLY A 62 3.71 3.49 -7.21
N PHE A 63 2.92 2.73 -6.44
CA PHE A 63 1.57 2.30 -6.82
C PHE A 63 0.50 3.40 -6.66
N GLY A 64 0.87 4.58 -6.15
CA GLY A 64 -0.05 5.69 -5.89
C GLY A 64 -0.64 5.71 -4.47
N PHE A 65 -0.23 4.79 -3.60
CA PHE A 65 -0.67 4.73 -2.20
C PHE A 65 0.33 5.43 -1.28
N ARG A 66 -0.09 6.52 -0.66
CA ARG A 66 0.72 7.27 0.31
C ARG A 66 0.62 6.63 1.69
N ARG A 67 1.39 5.57 1.94
CA ARG A 67 1.43 4.84 3.22
C ARG A 67 2.81 4.86 3.85
N ASP A 68 2.84 5.21 5.12
CA ASP A 68 4.06 5.20 5.91
C ASP A 68 4.47 3.79 6.33
N ALA A 69 5.78 3.59 6.53
CA ALA A 69 6.33 2.31 7.00
C ALA A 69 5.69 1.82 8.31
N ASN A 70 5.32 2.75 9.22
CA ASN A 70 4.63 2.43 10.47
C ASN A 70 3.20 1.92 10.24
N GLU A 71 2.45 2.52 9.30
CA GLU A 71 1.11 2.07 8.94
C GLU A 71 1.15 0.69 8.29
N ILE A 72 2.11 0.48 7.38
CA ILE A 72 2.36 -0.79 6.71
C ILE A 72 2.70 -1.88 7.73
N GLN A 73 3.61 -1.59 8.67
CA GLN A 73 3.98 -2.53 9.72
C GLN A 73 2.75 -2.94 10.55
N GLY A 74 1.97 -1.96 11.02
CA GLY A 74 0.75 -2.21 11.79
C GLY A 74 -0.28 -3.03 11.01
N ARG A 75 -0.45 -2.75 9.71
CA ARG A 75 -1.35 -3.50 8.84
C ARG A 75 -0.88 -4.93 8.62
N ILE A 76 0.40 -5.16 8.34
CA ILE A 76 0.98 -6.50 8.20
C ILE A 76 0.84 -7.29 9.49
N THR A 77 1.11 -6.67 10.65
CA THR A 77 0.90 -7.33 11.95
C THR A 77 -0.56 -7.72 12.17
N ASN A 78 -1.49 -6.84 11.82
CA ASN A 78 -2.92 -7.10 11.91
C ASN A 78 -3.34 -8.24 10.97
N LEU A 79 -2.94 -8.20 9.69
CA LEU A 79 -3.19 -9.27 8.72
C LEU A 79 -2.60 -10.61 9.20
N ALA A 80 -1.36 -10.62 9.69
CA ALA A 80 -0.71 -11.82 10.21
C ALA A 80 -1.39 -12.37 11.48
N TYR A 81 -2.09 -11.52 12.25
CA TYR A 81 -2.88 -11.94 13.41
C TYR A 81 -4.25 -12.49 13.01
N LEU A 82 -4.93 -11.83 12.07
CA LEU A 82 -6.27 -12.21 11.60
C LEU A 82 -6.26 -13.53 10.81
N TYR A 83 -5.20 -13.78 10.04
CA TYR A 83 -5.06 -14.97 9.19
C TYR A 83 -4.08 -15.99 9.77
N ARG A 84 -3.88 -15.97 11.09
CA ARG A 84 -2.91 -16.82 11.78
C ARG A 84 -3.35 -18.28 11.84
#